data_AF-A0AA35RBM2-F1
#
_entry.id   AF-A0AA35RBM2-F1
#
_cell.length_a   1.000
_cell.length_b   1.000
_cell.length_c   1.000
_cell.angle_alpha   90.00
_cell.angle_beta   90.00
_cell.angle_gamma   90.00
#
_symmetry.space_group_name_H-M   'P 1'
#
loop_
_entity.id
_entity.type
_entity.pdbx_description
1 polymer ?
#
loop_
_entity_poly.entity_id
_entity_poly.type
_entity_poly.pdbx_seq_one_letter_code
_entity_poly.pdbx_strand_id
1 'polypeptide(L)'
;MRRLLGTFAPYLITGLALLLGYLVLTGYLLPRMSEPRETSPAVQLSTAVATTAQSTFLPTPALNTPAASSTPATVPSLTGSSPAFTPPQGFSELENADQLERTDAKAAHALRALPWIRDGVEEEEREAAETLIFYAATDSSLFWDLESKTWLSTEAPRDLEEILGDVDNILALDPTSARKIVAMPFLDTLEPPDLLAMESLARLVHSDLNAFHWIMAHPNVSDGITDEEAPVVALLAGINRTNPALLETVLDDSLVTVERRDISLPLAGSVTLAVIRTQPGATGTMDLLEHAVRISEKLIGEPFPVQYVALFFEDAVVSSYTGTNFGTHAAILSKYDREGVDLADDQAGEIIAHEVAHFYWAGAKMWLDEGAAEFTAAVSEYARTGRPLEPDHYPCSQAANIVALEAQESTLGNEGSVCNYALGERLFFDLYRNLGEDSFRRGFRRLYLALEERDDAGAKPAGIDEIRQVFNEEADLSTNPQTEALLDTRPVVAELPTVNGWINRAYVSLLEGGAPVSAFPLSSVADRVWLTLEYSHDYAGPPQELTFEVVENYEDGFPYRRNSLTIQADRRYSGGVQWISVGPGAEQVWAIGRHWIYVYHEGRKVAEVQFEVVP
;
A
#
# COMPACT_ATOMS: atom_id res chain seq x y z
N MET A 1 -3.11 -50.67 29.07
CA MET A 1 -1.83 -50.48 28.35
C MET A 1 -1.45 -51.60 27.35
N ARG A 2 -2.36 -52.52 26.95
CA ARG A 2 -2.12 -53.52 25.88
C ARG A 2 -3.26 -53.60 24.85
N ARG A 3 -4.02 -52.51 24.66
CA ARG A 3 -5.16 -52.41 23.72
C ARG A 3 -5.24 -51.08 22.96
N LEU A 4 -4.12 -50.37 22.80
CA LEU A 4 -4.04 -49.08 22.10
C LEU A 4 -2.94 -49.04 21.00
N LEU A 5 -2.58 -50.19 20.42
CA LEU A 5 -1.53 -50.31 19.39
C LEU A 5 -2.01 -51.04 18.13
N GLY A 6 -3.30 -50.87 17.76
CA GLY A 6 -3.92 -51.62 16.65
C GLY A 6 -4.25 -50.80 15.40
N THR A 7 -4.13 -49.47 15.41
CA THR A 7 -4.79 -48.63 14.40
C THR A 7 -3.89 -47.61 13.67
N PHE A 8 -2.59 -47.55 13.95
CA PHE A 8 -1.68 -46.59 13.32
C PHE A 8 -0.60 -47.18 12.39
N ALA A 9 -0.58 -48.50 12.19
CA ALA A 9 0.45 -49.15 11.38
C ALA A 9 0.33 -49.02 9.84
N PRO A 10 -0.86 -48.86 9.21
CA PRO A 10 -0.92 -48.83 7.74
C PRO A 10 -0.64 -47.45 7.12
N TYR A 11 -0.70 -46.35 7.88
CA TYR A 11 -0.49 -44.98 7.34
C TYR A 11 0.99 -44.54 7.31
N LEU A 12 1.85 -45.15 8.12
CA LEU A 12 3.29 -44.81 8.14
C LEU A 12 4.05 -45.40 6.93
N ILE A 13 3.54 -46.49 6.34
CA ILE A 13 4.20 -47.22 5.25
C ILE A 13 3.89 -46.59 3.88
N THR A 14 2.72 -45.95 3.73
CA THR A 14 2.35 -45.25 2.49
C THR A 14 3.02 -43.88 2.38
N GLY A 15 3.25 -43.19 3.51
CA GLY A 15 3.95 -41.90 3.53
C GLY A 15 5.44 -42.00 3.18
N LEU A 16 6.12 -43.08 3.60
CA LEU A 16 7.55 -43.26 3.31
C LEU A 16 7.83 -43.64 1.85
N ALA A 17 6.87 -44.28 1.16
CA ALA A 17 7.00 -44.68 -0.24
C ALA A 17 6.84 -43.50 -1.21
N LEU A 18 6.05 -42.48 -0.84
CA LEU A 18 5.91 -41.25 -1.62
C LEU A 18 7.13 -40.31 -1.47
N LEU A 19 7.76 -40.29 -0.29
CA LEU A 19 8.97 -39.49 -0.06
C LEU A 19 10.21 -40.04 -0.80
N LEU A 20 10.34 -41.37 -0.90
CA LEU A 20 11.44 -42.03 -1.62
C LEU A 20 11.26 -42.00 -3.15
N GLY A 21 10.02 -41.90 -3.66
CA GLY A 21 9.76 -41.71 -5.09
C GLY A 21 10.15 -40.32 -5.60
N TYR A 22 10.00 -39.29 -4.75
CA TYR A 22 10.31 -37.91 -5.12
C TYR A 22 11.81 -37.61 -5.18
N LEU A 23 12.61 -38.28 -4.33
CA LEU A 23 14.08 -38.13 -4.30
C LEU A 23 14.81 -38.84 -5.45
N VAL A 24 14.14 -39.70 -6.22
CA VAL A 24 14.74 -40.41 -7.36
C VAL A 24 14.48 -39.67 -8.69
N LEU A 25 13.50 -38.77 -8.76
CA LEU A 25 13.17 -38.04 -10.00
C LEU A 25 13.95 -36.73 -10.22
N THR A 26 14.59 -36.16 -9.19
CA THR A 26 15.36 -34.90 -9.30
C THR A 26 16.86 -35.09 -9.54
N GLY A 27 17.32 -36.34 -9.70
CA GLY A 27 18.76 -36.68 -9.83
C GLY A 27 19.36 -36.65 -11.25
N TYR A 28 18.63 -36.23 -12.28
CA TYR A 28 19.14 -36.18 -13.65
C TYR A 28 18.87 -34.81 -14.27
N LEU A 29 19.83 -33.89 -14.17
CA LEU A 29 20.18 -32.85 -15.14
C LEU A 29 21.28 -31.96 -14.54
N LEU A 30 22.54 -32.38 -14.70
CA LEU A 30 23.72 -31.52 -14.53
C LEU A 30 24.48 -31.48 -15.87
N PRO A 31 24.68 -30.30 -16.49
CA PRO A 31 25.62 -30.18 -17.59
C PRO A 31 27.05 -30.12 -17.07
N ARG A 32 27.95 -30.79 -17.81
CA ARG A 32 29.40 -30.81 -17.64
C ARG A 32 29.99 -29.40 -17.51
N MET A 33 30.71 -29.16 -16.42
CA MET A 33 31.72 -28.10 -16.33
C MET A 33 32.95 -28.48 -17.16
N SER A 34 33.35 -27.59 -18.07
CA SER A 34 34.65 -27.61 -18.74
C SER A 34 35.57 -26.54 -18.12
N GLU A 35 36.82 -26.93 -17.91
CA GLU A 35 37.92 -26.23 -17.24
C GLU A 35 38.20 -24.78 -17.72
N PRO A 36 38.77 -23.92 -16.86
CA PRO A 36 39.16 -22.56 -17.23
C PRO A 36 40.53 -22.53 -17.91
N ARG A 37 40.63 -21.77 -19.00
CA ARG A 37 41.91 -21.35 -19.60
C ARG A 37 42.34 -20.03 -18.97
N GLU A 38 43.52 -20.04 -18.38
CA GLU A 38 44.32 -18.85 -18.08
C GLU A 38 44.59 -18.04 -19.35
N THR A 39 44.36 -16.72 -19.29
CA THR A 39 45.30 -15.70 -19.78
C THR A 39 44.95 -14.33 -19.18
N SER A 40 45.88 -13.79 -18.40
CA SER A 40 45.99 -12.36 -18.04
C SER A 40 46.38 -11.53 -19.29
N PRO A 41 46.21 -10.19 -19.34
CA PRO A 41 47.04 -9.31 -18.51
C PRO A 41 46.39 -8.02 -17.97
N ALA A 42 46.92 -7.60 -16.83
CA ALA A 42 47.13 -6.25 -16.31
C ALA A 42 46.54 -5.06 -17.10
N VAL A 43 45.60 -4.36 -16.46
CA VAL A 43 45.28 -2.96 -16.77
C VAL A 43 45.64 -2.10 -15.56
N GLN A 44 46.32 -1.00 -15.88
CA GLN A 44 46.97 -0.07 -14.97
C GLN A 44 45.97 0.73 -14.12
N LEU A 45 46.31 0.89 -12.83
CA LEU A 45 45.77 1.93 -11.97
C LEU A 45 46.05 3.31 -12.56
N SER A 46 45.00 4.06 -12.88
CA SER A 46 45.06 5.50 -13.09
C SER A 46 44.25 6.18 -11.98
N THR A 47 44.98 6.78 -11.04
CA THR A 47 44.49 7.81 -10.13
C THR A 47 43.95 9.00 -10.91
N ALA A 48 42.66 9.28 -10.80
CA ALA A 48 42.06 10.53 -11.25
C ALA A 48 41.59 11.35 -10.04
N VAL A 49 42.14 12.56 -10.01
CA VAL A 49 41.99 13.63 -9.02
C VAL A 49 40.55 14.15 -8.97
N ALA A 50 40.08 14.41 -7.76
CA ALA A 50 38.83 15.11 -7.47
C ALA A 50 38.73 16.43 -8.24
N THR A 51 37.66 16.61 -9.01
CA THR A 51 37.31 17.90 -9.59
C THR A 51 35.99 18.35 -9.00
N THR A 52 36.08 19.29 -8.06
CA THR A 52 34.97 19.99 -7.43
C THR A 52 34.25 20.83 -8.49
N ALA A 53 33.04 20.44 -8.87
CA ALA A 53 32.15 21.30 -9.66
C ALA A 53 31.34 22.18 -8.69
N GLN A 54 31.79 23.42 -8.55
CA GLN A 54 31.00 24.50 -7.93
C GLN A 54 29.82 24.83 -8.85
N SER A 55 28.60 24.53 -8.40
CA SER A 55 27.38 25.06 -8.99
C SER A 55 27.15 26.48 -8.49
N THR A 56 27.41 27.47 -9.34
CA THR A 56 27.06 28.87 -9.11
C THR A 56 25.66 29.14 -9.65
N PHE A 57 24.64 29.14 -8.79
CA PHE A 57 23.38 29.79 -9.08
C PHE A 57 23.45 31.25 -8.60
N LEU A 58 23.43 32.19 -9.56
CA LEU A 58 23.20 33.60 -9.30
C LEU A 58 21.70 33.90 -9.22
N PRO A 59 21.26 34.81 -8.35
CA PRO A 59 19.87 35.19 -8.18
C PRO A 59 19.48 36.29 -9.17
N THR A 60 18.23 36.30 -9.61
CA THR A 60 17.61 37.46 -10.28
C THR A 60 16.35 37.88 -9.52
N PRO A 61 16.05 39.20 -9.35
CA PRO A 61 15.28 39.68 -8.21
C PRO A 61 13.79 39.99 -8.50
N ALA A 62 13.07 40.01 -7.37
CA ALA A 62 11.80 40.64 -7.00
C ALA A 62 11.08 41.59 -7.98
N LEU A 63 9.75 41.45 -8.10
CA LEU A 63 8.73 42.22 -7.34
C LEU A 63 7.35 41.99 -7.97
N ASN A 64 6.35 41.62 -7.16
CA ASN A 64 4.99 42.17 -7.21
C ASN A 64 4.19 41.63 -6.02
N THR A 65 4.07 42.47 -4.99
CA THR A 65 3.16 42.30 -3.85
C THR A 65 1.77 42.78 -4.25
N PRO A 66 0.71 41.96 -4.22
CA PRO A 66 -0.65 42.47 -4.19
C PRO A 66 -1.03 42.81 -2.75
N ALA A 67 -1.61 44.00 -2.59
CA ALA A 67 -2.15 44.48 -1.33
C ALA A 67 -3.28 43.56 -0.83
N ALA A 68 -3.22 43.20 0.45
CA ALA A 68 -4.30 42.53 1.15
C ALA A 68 -5.53 43.44 1.21
N SER A 69 -6.61 43.02 0.56
CA SER A 69 -7.96 43.56 0.77
C SER A 69 -8.66 42.67 1.78
N SER A 70 -8.74 43.13 3.03
CA SER A 70 -9.52 42.49 4.09
C SER A 70 -11.01 42.75 3.84
N THR A 71 -11.66 41.81 3.18
CA THR A 71 -13.12 41.69 3.24
C THR A 71 -13.44 40.63 4.30
N PRO A 72 -14.22 40.94 5.35
CA PRO A 72 -14.58 39.95 6.36
C PRO A 72 -15.47 38.89 5.72
N ALA A 73 -14.96 37.66 5.61
CA ALA A 73 -15.75 36.50 5.25
C ALA A 73 -16.73 36.21 6.39
N THR A 74 -18.02 36.26 6.08
CA THR A 74 -19.08 35.83 6.98
C THR A 74 -19.00 34.30 7.06
N VAL A 75 -18.44 33.79 8.15
CA VAL A 75 -18.43 32.36 8.46
C VAL A 75 -19.88 31.89 8.62
N PRO A 76 -20.36 30.86 7.90
CA PRO A 76 -21.66 30.27 8.17
C PRO A 76 -21.63 29.67 9.58
N SER A 77 -22.52 30.14 10.47
CA SER A 77 -22.72 29.51 11.78
C SER A 77 -23.28 28.09 11.58
N LEU A 78 -22.39 27.10 11.61
CA LEU A 78 -22.76 25.71 11.86
C LEU A 78 -23.22 25.64 13.32
N THR A 79 -24.53 25.67 13.53
CA THR A 79 -25.16 25.29 14.80
C THR A 79 -25.14 23.76 14.93
N GLY A 80 -23.95 23.17 14.93
CA GLY A 80 -23.75 21.83 15.48
C GLY A 80 -23.76 21.97 17.00
N SER A 81 -24.63 21.23 17.67
CA SER A 81 -24.59 21.08 19.12
C SER A 81 -23.22 20.55 19.52
N SER A 82 -22.34 21.43 20.03
CA SER A 82 -21.09 21.03 20.66
C SER A 82 -21.39 19.93 21.67
N PRO A 83 -20.65 18.80 21.67
CA PRO A 83 -20.79 17.80 22.72
C PRO A 83 -20.70 18.50 24.08
N ALA A 84 -21.59 18.15 25.00
CA ALA A 84 -21.62 18.76 26.31
C ALA A 84 -20.28 18.48 27.01
N PHE A 85 -19.54 19.54 27.35
CA PHE A 85 -18.29 19.43 28.11
C PHE A 85 -18.57 18.72 29.43
N THR A 86 -18.08 17.49 29.56
CA THR A 86 -18.06 16.76 30.83
C THR A 86 -16.88 17.30 31.63
N PRO A 87 -17.07 17.81 32.86
CA PRO A 87 -15.96 18.27 33.68
C PRO A 87 -15.01 17.10 34.00
N PRO A 88 -13.68 17.34 34.08
CA PRO A 88 -12.70 16.33 34.46
C PRO A 88 -13.08 15.64 35.78
N GLN A 89 -12.88 14.33 35.85
CA GLN A 89 -13.20 13.54 37.03
C GLN A 89 -12.06 13.58 38.05
N GLY A 90 -12.42 13.53 39.34
CA GLY A 90 -11.43 13.40 40.41
C GLY A 90 -10.92 11.96 40.53
N PHE A 91 -9.67 11.74 40.95
CA PHE A 91 -9.12 10.38 41.16
C PHE A 91 -10.01 9.45 42.02
N SER A 92 -10.78 9.99 42.98
CA SER A 92 -11.72 9.20 43.80
C SER A 92 -12.93 8.66 43.04
N GLU A 93 -13.20 9.17 41.84
CA GLU A 93 -14.30 8.76 40.97
C GLU A 93 -13.90 7.59 40.05
N LEU A 94 -12.58 7.33 39.90
CA LEU A 94 -12.05 6.20 39.15
C LEU A 94 -12.37 4.86 39.83
N GLU A 95 -12.60 3.83 39.02
CA GLU A 95 -12.87 2.51 39.55
C GLU A 95 -11.71 2.02 40.44
N ASN A 96 -12.05 1.46 41.60
CA ASN A 96 -11.12 0.84 42.56
C ASN A 96 -10.08 1.78 43.21
N ALA A 97 -10.05 3.08 42.90
CA ALA A 97 -9.15 4.06 43.51
C ALA A 97 -9.21 4.09 45.05
N ASP A 98 -10.42 4.11 45.60
CA ASP A 98 -10.71 4.06 47.04
C ASP A 98 -10.18 2.78 47.70
N GLN A 99 -10.24 1.66 46.97
CA GLN A 99 -9.70 0.39 47.44
C GLN A 99 -8.18 0.42 47.44
N LEU A 100 -7.57 0.91 46.36
CA LEU A 100 -6.11 1.04 46.26
C LEU A 100 -5.56 1.93 47.37
N GLU A 101 -6.19 3.06 47.69
CA GLU A 101 -5.73 3.95 48.77
C GLU A 101 -5.72 3.24 50.14
N ARG A 102 -6.63 2.29 50.37
CA ARG A 102 -6.68 1.49 51.61
C ARG A 102 -5.65 0.36 51.63
N THR A 103 -5.35 -0.24 50.47
CA THR A 103 -4.49 -1.44 50.38
C THR A 103 -3.03 -1.12 50.08
N ASP A 104 -2.77 -0.12 49.25
CA ASP A 104 -1.44 0.40 48.91
C ASP A 104 -1.49 1.93 48.72
N ALA A 105 -1.43 2.63 49.86
CA ALA A 105 -1.40 4.09 49.88
C ALA A 105 -0.19 4.68 49.13
N LYS A 106 0.91 3.93 48.97
CA LYS A 106 2.10 4.41 48.25
C LYS A 106 1.82 4.43 46.75
N ALA A 107 1.27 3.35 46.20
CA ALA A 107 0.89 3.28 44.78
C ALA A 107 -0.23 4.29 44.45
N ALA A 108 -1.25 4.39 45.29
CA ALA A 108 -2.31 5.40 45.13
C ALA A 108 -1.74 6.84 45.13
N HIS A 109 -0.74 7.12 45.99
CA HIS A 109 -0.08 8.42 46.01
C HIS A 109 0.74 8.70 44.74
N ALA A 110 1.45 7.70 44.22
CA ALA A 110 2.22 7.81 42.98
C ALA A 110 1.30 8.11 41.79
N LEU A 111 0.19 7.38 41.66
CA LEU A 111 -0.82 7.64 40.61
C LEU A 111 -1.39 9.05 40.70
N ARG A 112 -1.81 9.49 41.89
CA ARG A 112 -2.30 10.88 42.09
C ARG A 112 -1.26 11.95 41.78
N ALA A 113 0.03 11.59 41.75
CA ALA A 113 1.11 12.52 41.47
C ALA A 113 1.37 12.68 39.96
N LEU A 114 0.86 11.78 39.12
CA LEU A 114 0.93 11.91 37.66
C LEU A 114 0.22 13.22 37.23
N PRO A 115 0.84 14.05 36.37
CA PRO A 115 0.29 15.38 36.05
C PRO A 115 -1.15 15.36 35.54
N TRP A 116 -1.46 14.42 34.64
CA TRP A 116 -2.76 14.24 33.98
C TRP A 116 -3.84 13.60 34.87
N ILE A 117 -3.43 12.90 35.94
CA ILE A 117 -4.38 12.49 37.00
C ILE A 117 -4.67 13.65 37.96
N ARG A 118 -3.69 14.53 38.17
CA ARG A 118 -3.73 15.59 39.19
C ARG A 118 -4.56 16.79 38.76
N ASP A 119 -4.53 17.16 37.49
CA ASP A 119 -5.39 18.23 36.93
C ASP A 119 -6.82 17.74 36.61
N GLY A 120 -7.02 16.43 36.58
CA GLY A 120 -8.30 15.76 36.54
C GLY A 120 -8.36 14.86 35.31
N VAL A 121 -8.92 13.67 35.47
CA VAL A 121 -8.89 12.64 34.42
C VAL A 121 -9.96 12.94 33.39
N GLU A 122 -9.55 13.13 32.14
CA GLU A 122 -10.43 13.26 30.97
C GLU A 122 -11.04 11.90 30.60
N GLU A 123 -12.07 11.87 29.74
CA GLU A 123 -12.74 10.61 29.39
C GLU A 123 -11.77 9.66 28.69
N GLU A 124 -10.93 10.20 27.82
CA GLU A 124 -9.88 9.51 27.06
C GLU A 124 -8.76 8.97 27.96
N GLU A 125 -8.52 9.59 29.13
CA GLU A 125 -7.47 9.16 30.07
C GLU A 125 -7.96 8.13 31.09
N ARG A 126 -9.28 7.96 31.17
CA ARG A 126 -9.94 7.20 32.24
C ARG A 126 -9.56 5.72 32.20
N GLU A 127 -9.59 5.11 31.02
CA GLU A 127 -9.27 3.70 30.86
C GLU A 127 -7.80 3.44 31.25
N ALA A 128 -6.87 4.26 30.78
CA ALA A 128 -5.47 4.18 31.18
C ALA A 128 -5.29 4.33 32.71
N ALA A 129 -5.98 5.27 33.35
CA ALA A 129 -5.90 5.45 34.80
C ALA A 129 -6.45 4.23 35.56
N GLU A 130 -7.58 3.68 35.13
CA GLU A 130 -8.21 2.50 35.73
C GLU A 130 -7.33 1.25 35.53
N THR A 131 -6.68 1.09 34.38
CA THR A 131 -5.71 0.02 34.10
C THR A 131 -4.48 0.11 35.01
N LEU A 132 -3.92 1.31 35.23
CA LEU A 132 -2.80 1.47 36.16
C LEU A 132 -3.21 1.22 37.62
N ILE A 133 -4.43 1.59 38.03
CA ILE A 133 -4.99 1.23 39.34
C ILE A 133 -5.10 -0.28 39.48
N PHE A 134 -5.57 -0.96 38.43
CA PHE A 134 -5.63 -2.41 38.38
C PHE A 134 -4.24 -3.03 38.56
N TYR A 135 -3.23 -2.61 37.78
CA TYR A 135 -1.85 -3.07 37.94
C TYR A 135 -1.29 -2.82 39.34
N ALA A 136 -1.51 -1.64 39.91
CA ALA A 136 -1.08 -1.33 41.27
C ALA A 136 -1.68 -2.30 42.29
N ALA A 137 -2.93 -2.74 42.08
CA ALA A 137 -3.63 -3.65 42.97
C ALA A 137 -3.27 -5.13 42.76
N THR A 138 -3.00 -5.56 41.53
CA THR A 138 -2.84 -6.99 41.17
C THR A 138 -1.41 -7.40 40.86
N ASP A 139 -0.61 -6.50 40.30
CA ASP A 139 0.78 -6.74 39.90
C ASP A 139 1.64 -5.52 40.20
N SER A 140 1.83 -5.25 41.50
CA SER A 140 2.60 -4.09 41.95
C SER A 140 4.01 -3.98 41.35
N SER A 141 4.66 -5.07 40.91
CA SER A 141 5.95 -4.99 40.21
C SER A 141 5.79 -4.30 38.85
N LEU A 142 4.85 -4.80 38.03
CA LEU A 142 4.54 -4.21 36.73
C LEU A 142 4.17 -2.73 36.85
N PHE A 143 3.35 -2.39 37.85
CA PHE A 143 3.00 -1.00 38.13
C PHE A 143 4.23 -0.13 38.40
N TRP A 144 5.16 -0.57 39.27
CA TRP A 144 6.36 0.23 39.57
C TRP A 144 7.34 0.30 38.39
N ASP A 145 7.38 -0.72 37.54
CA ASP A 145 8.17 -0.69 36.31
C ASP A 145 7.60 0.35 35.33
N LEU A 146 6.27 0.39 35.15
CA LEU A 146 5.57 1.41 34.36
C LEU A 146 5.68 2.82 34.96
N GLU A 147 5.51 2.97 36.28
CA GLU A 147 5.60 4.26 36.96
C GLU A 147 6.98 4.91 36.83
N SER A 148 8.01 4.09 36.66
CA SER A 148 9.37 4.57 36.42
C SER A 148 9.59 5.16 35.02
N LYS A 149 8.66 4.95 34.08
CA LYS A 149 8.78 5.41 32.71
C LYS A 149 8.51 6.91 32.61
N THR A 150 9.42 7.61 31.94
CA THR A 150 9.39 9.08 31.92
C THR A 150 8.17 9.63 31.19
N TRP A 151 7.73 8.98 30.12
CA TRP A 151 6.55 9.35 29.33
C TRP A 151 5.24 9.27 30.13
N LEU A 152 5.15 8.41 31.15
CA LEU A 152 3.97 8.36 32.01
C LEU A 152 3.84 9.63 32.88
N SER A 153 4.97 10.30 33.14
CA SER A 153 5.10 11.40 34.10
C SER A 153 5.05 12.81 33.49
N THR A 154 4.96 12.95 32.16
CA THR A 154 4.98 14.26 31.47
C THR A 154 3.58 14.83 31.27
N GLU A 155 2.81 14.24 30.36
CA GLU A 155 1.42 14.49 29.96
C GLU A 155 0.91 13.12 29.50
N ALA A 156 -0.40 12.82 29.59
CA ALA A 156 -0.90 11.54 29.10
C ALA A 156 -0.53 11.41 27.61
N PRO A 157 0.33 10.45 27.22
CA PRO A 157 0.59 10.23 25.80
C PRO A 157 -0.73 9.92 25.11
N ARG A 158 -0.93 10.45 23.89
CA ARG A 158 -2.10 10.11 23.07
C ARG A 158 -2.27 8.59 22.94
N ASP A 159 -1.14 7.89 22.92
CA ASP A 159 -1.05 6.46 22.66
C ASP A 159 -0.94 5.63 23.96
N LEU A 160 -1.24 6.24 25.12
CA LEU A 160 -1.15 5.59 26.43
C LEU A 160 -2.12 4.41 26.57
N GLU A 161 -3.34 4.56 26.05
CA GLU A 161 -4.33 3.49 26.08
C GLU A 161 -3.85 2.29 25.26
N GLU A 162 -3.33 2.54 24.05
CA GLU A 162 -2.83 1.51 23.15
C GLU A 162 -1.67 0.71 23.76
N ILE A 163 -0.66 1.39 24.30
CA ILE A 163 0.49 0.72 24.92
C ILE A 163 0.07 -0.12 26.15
N LEU A 164 -0.86 0.38 26.97
CA LEU A 164 -1.36 -0.37 28.12
C LEU A 164 -2.24 -1.55 27.68
N GLY A 165 -3.05 -1.38 26.63
CA GLY A 165 -3.81 -2.45 26.01
C GLY A 165 -2.92 -3.57 25.47
N ASP A 166 -1.80 -3.24 24.83
CA ASP A 166 -0.81 -4.22 24.38
C ASP A 166 -0.11 -4.93 25.53
N VAL A 167 0.22 -4.20 26.61
CA VAL A 167 0.73 -4.82 27.84
C VAL A 167 -0.30 -5.79 28.43
N ASP A 168 -1.58 -5.42 28.48
CA ASP A 168 -2.67 -6.30 28.95
C ASP A 168 -2.82 -7.55 28.09
N ASN A 169 -2.77 -7.38 26.77
CA ASN A 169 -2.82 -8.46 25.80
C ASN A 169 -1.70 -9.48 26.04
N ILE A 170 -0.47 -9.02 26.30
CA ILE A 170 0.66 -9.90 26.61
C ILE A 170 0.53 -10.47 28.03
N LEU A 171 0.16 -9.65 29.02
CA LEU A 171 0.01 -10.04 30.43
C LEU A 171 -1.02 -11.17 30.60
N ALA A 172 -2.11 -11.15 29.83
CA ALA A 172 -3.16 -12.17 29.88
C ALA A 172 -2.67 -13.57 29.46
N LEU A 173 -1.66 -13.64 28.58
CA LEU A 173 -1.16 -14.89 28.00
C LEU A 173 0.21 -15.31 28.55
N ASP A 174 1.12 -14.36 28.75
CA ASP A 174 2.44 -14.56 29.35
C ASP A 174 2.84 -13.40 30.28
N PRO A 175 2.45 -13.46 31.57
CA PRO A 175 2.82 -12.47 32.58
C PRO A 175 4.32 -12.31 32.84
N THR A 176 5.14 -13.29 32.43
CA THR A 176 6.58 -13.21 32.63
C THR A 176 7.20 -12.35 31.54
N SER A 177 6.80 -12.57 30.28
CA SER A 177 7.25 -11.76 29.15
C SER A 177 6.72 -10.33 29.23
N ALA A 178 5.47 -10.10 29.64
CA ALA A 178 4.93 -8.73 29.82
C ALA A 178 5.81 -7.86 30.73
N ARG A 179 6.16 -8.36 31.92
CA ARG A 179 7.07 -7.66 32.85
C ARG A 179 8.46 -7.45 32.26
N LYS A 180 8.97 -8.47 31.55
CA LYS A 180 10.28 -8.36 30.89
C LYS A 180 10.26 -7.23 29.85
N ILE A 181 9.22 -7.16 29.02
CA ILE A 181 9.07 -6.19 27.94
C ILE A 181 8.94 -4.77 28.48
N VAL A 182 8.09 -4.54 29.49
CA VAL A 182 7.97 -3.22 30.14
C VAL A 182 9.31 -2.73 30.70
N ALA A 183 10.16 -3.64 31.18
CA ALA A 183 11.48 -3.30 31.68
C ALA A 183 12.55 -3.11 30.58
N MET A 184 12.22 -3.26 29.30
CA MET A 184 13.19 -3.10 28.21
C MET A 184 13.47 -1.61 27.89
N PRO A 185 14.70 -1.31 27.41
CA PRO A 185 15.13 0.06 27.11
C PRO A 185 14.24 0.82 26.14
N PHE A 186 13.71 0.17 25.10
CA PHE A 186 12.90 0.87 24.09
C PHE A 186 11.62 1.51 24.64
N LEU A 187 11.16 1.09 25.83
CA LEU A 187 10.04 1.71 26.53
C LEU A 187 10.47 2.74 27.57
N ASP A 188 11.77 3.06 27.70
CA ASP A 188 12.24 4.16 28.55
C ASP A 188 11.84 5.52 27.96
N THR A 189 11.74 5.57 26.64
CA THR A 189 11.05 6.61 25.88
C THR A 189 9.82 6.02 25.18
N LEU A 190 9.05 6.86 24.49
CA LEU A 190 7.92 6.39 23.69
C LEU A 190 8.03 7.06 22.32
N GLU A 191 8.95 6.56 21.50
CA GLU A 191 9.07 6.94 20.10
C GLU A 191 8.00 6.21 19.27
N PRO A 192 7.59 6.77 18.12
CA PRO A 192 6.62 6.13 17.23
C PRO A 192 6.91 4.65 16.85
N PRO A 193 8.16 4.18 16.64
CA PRO A 193 8.45 2.77 16.39
C PRO A 193 8.16 1.85 17.58
N ASP A 194 8.23 2.37 18.82
CA ASP A 194 8.09 1.58 20.05
C ASP A 194 6.66 1.08 20.23
N LEU A 195 5.69 1.93 19.87
CA LEU A 195 4.27 1.58 19.84
C LEU A 195 4.01 0.41 18.90
N LEU A 196 4.52 0.49 17.67
CA LEU A 196 4.35 -0.59 16.68
C LEU A 196 5.14 -1.85 17.02
N ALA A 197 6.28 -1.72 17.71
CA ALA A 197 7.01 -2.86 18.26
C ALA A 197 6.17 -3.58 19.32
N MET A 198 5.51 -2.83 20.21
CA MET A 198 4.60 -3.38 21.22
C MET A 198 3.38 -4.04 20.61
N GLU A 199 2.76 -3.40 19.63
CA GLU A 199 1.62 -3.95 18.90
C GLU A 199 2.01 -5.25 18.20
N SER A 200 3.18 -5.30 17.56
CA SER A 200 3.73 -6.50 16.93
C SER A 200 3.91 -7.64 17.94
N LEU A 201 4.47 -7.37 19.13
CA LEU A 201 4.63 -8.36 20.19
C LEU A 201 3.27 -8.85 20.74
N ALA A 202 2.31 -7.94 20.93
CA ALA A 202 0.95 -8.26 21.39
C ALA A 202 0.16 -9.08 20.36
N ARG A 203 0.32 -8.80 19.06
CA ARG A 203 -0.23 -9.61 17.96
C ARG A 203 0.43 -10.98 17.88
N LEU A 204 1.75 -11.07 18.10
CA LEU A 204 2.49 -12.33 18.06
C LEU A 204 2.07 -13.29 19.18
N VAL A 205 1.96 -12.82 20.42
CA VAL A 205 1.56 -13.67 21.56
C VAL A 205 0.17 -14.28 21.35
N HIS A 206 -0.73 -13.56 20.67
CA HIS A 206 -2.07 -14.03 20.33
C HIS A 206 -2.09 -14.98 19.13
N SER A 207 -1.36 -14.66 18.06
CA SER A 207 -1.41 -15.40 16.80
C SER A 207 -0.55 -16.66 16.79
N ASP A 208 0.64 -16.61 17.40
CA ASP A 208 1.57 -17.74 17.53
C ASP A 208 2.45 -17.61 18.78
N LEU A 209 1.93 -18.10 19.90
CA LEU A 209 2.62 -18.10 21.19
C LEU A 209 4.00 -18.82 21.16
N ASN A 210 4.19 -19.81 20.27
CA ASN A 210 5.49 -20.48 20.17
C ASN A 210 6.52 -19.60 19.48
N ALA A 211 6.15 -18.93 18.39
CA ALA A 211 7.01 -17.96 17.74
C ALA A 211 7.33 -16.80 18.69
N PHE A 212 6.35 -16.28 19.41
CA PHE A 212 6.56 -15.26 20.44
C PHE A 212 7.60 -15.69 21.50
N HIS A 213 7.43 -16.87 22.12
CA HIS A 213 8.41 -17.35 23.11
C HIS A 213 9.81 -17.56 22.52
N TRP A 214 9.89 -18.02 21.27
CA TRP A 214 11.16 -18.18 20.57
C TRP A 214 11.84 -16.81 20.34
N ILE A 215 11.10 -15.80 19.88
CA ILE A 215 11.58 -14.42 19.72
C ILE A 215 12.07 -13.86 21.06
N MET A 216 11.28 -13.97 22.13
CA MET A 216 11.65 -13.46 23.46
C MET A 216 12.89 -14.14 24.08
N ALA A 217 13.24 -15.32 23.58
CA ALA A 217 14.44 -16.08 23.94
C ALA A 217 15.62 -15.88 22.97
N HIS A 218 15.41 -15.20 21.83
CA HIS A 218 16.46 -14.93 20.85
C HIS A 218 17.55 -14.05 21.46
N PRO A 219 18.85 -14.32 21.22
CA PRO A 219 19.95 -13.57 21.85
C PRO A 219 19.82 -12.05 21.72
N ASN A 220 19.48 -11.55 20.54
CA ASN A 220 19.35 -10.11 20.22
C ASN A 220 18.03 -9.46 20.71
N VAL A 221 17.18 -10.21 21.41
CA VAL A 221 15.96 -9.69 22.07
C VAL A 221 16.01 -9.96 23.56
N SER A 222 16.73 -11.02 23.95
CA SER A 222 16.65 -11.58 25.29
C SER A 222 17.27 -10.72 26.37
N ASP A 223 18.24 -9.86 26.02
CA ASP A 223 18.90 -8.90 26.89
C ASP A 223 18.24 -7.51 26.90
N GLY A 224 17.27 -7.29 26.02
CA GLY A 224 16.39 -6.12 26.00
C GLY A 224 16.39 -5.46 24.62
N ILE A 225 15.22 -5.03 24.16
CA ILE A 225 15.05 -4.29 22.90
C ILE A 225 15.42 -2.83 23.12
N THR A 226 16.23 -2.27 22.22
CA THR A 226 16.63 -0.85 22.16
C THR A 226 15.78 -0.05 21.16
N ASP A 227 15.83 1.29 21.25
CA ASP A 227 15.15 2.19 20.30
C ASP A 227 15.63 1.96 18.85
N GLU A 228 16.88 1.53 18.66
CA GLU A 228 17.44 1.16 17.36
C GLU A 228 16.86 -0.14 16.80
N GLU A 229 16.49 -1.09 17.66
CA GLU A 229 15.94 -2.40 17.30
C GLU A 229 14.41 -2.39 17.18
N ALA A 230 13.71 -1.46 17.84
CA ALA A 230 12.25 -1.35 17.79
C ALA A 230 11.65 -1.34 16.36
N PRO A 231 12.23 -0.61 15.38
CA PRO A 231 11.84 -0.71 13.96
C PRO A 231 11.77 -2.14 13.40
N VAL A 232 12.71 -3.01 13.77
CA VAL A 232 12.76 -4.40 13.31
C VAL A 232 11.71 -5.25 14.05
N VAL A 233 11.53 -5.00 15.35
CA VAL A 233 10.52 -5.70 16.17
C VAL A 233 9.10 -5.42 15.67
N ALA A 234 8.82 -4.20 15.20
CA ALA A 234 7.55 -3.81 14.60
C ALA A 234 7.15 -4.66 13.37
N LEU A 235 8.11 -5.34 12.72
CA LEU A 235 7.86 -6.17 11.55
C LEU A 235 7.45 -7.61 11.89
N LEU A 236 7.80 -8.10 13.09
CA LEU A 236 7.85 -9.54 13.38
C LEU A 236 6.49 -10.23 13.29
N ALA A 237 5.40 -9.58 13.71
CA ALA A 237 4.05 -10.14 13.57
C ALA A 237 3.67 -10.38 12.10
N GLY A 238 3.97 -9.40 11.24
CA GLY A 238 3.70 -9.49 9.81
C GLY A 238 4.54 -10.60 9.14
N ILE A 239 5.84 -10.63 9.44
CA ILE A 239 6.76 -11.65 8.95
C ILE A 239 6.33 -13.05 9.40
N ASN A 240 5.97 -13.23 10.68
CA ASN A 240 5.53 -14.53 11.17
C ASN A 240 4.26 -15.04 10.46
N ARG A 241 3.35 -14.12 10.12
CA ARG A 241 2.10 -14.43 9.40
C ARG A 241 2.36 -14.95 7.99
N THR A 242 3.35 -14.40 7.28
CA THR A 242 3.51 -14.62 5.84
C THR A 242 4.74 -15.44 5.46
N ASN A 243 5.87 -15.24 6.14
CA ASN A 243 7.11 -15.98 5.91
C ASN A 243 7.94 -16.09 7.22
N PRO A 244 7.55 -16.99 8.13
CA PRO A 244 8.20 -17.14 9.44
C PRO A 244 9.66 -17.61 9.35
N ALA A 245 10.11 -18.13 8.20
CA ALA A 245 11.50 -18.52 8.01
C ALA A 245 12.48 -17.32 8.01
N LEU A 246 11.97 -16.10 7.81
CA LEU A 246 12.77 -14.88 7.83
C LEU A 246 13.03 -14.33 9.23
N LEU A 247 12.32 -14.81 10.26
CA LEU A 247 12.44 -14.28 11.63
C LEU A 247 13.90 -14.32 12.13
N GLU A 248 14.62 -15.41 11.87
CA GLU A 248 16.06 -15.52 12.22
C GLU A 248 16.89 -14.46 11.49
N THR A 249 16.65 -14.27 10.18
CA THR A 249 17.40 -13.32 9.36
C THR A 249 17.19 -11.88 9.84
N VAL A 250 15.94 -11.51 10.13
CA VAL A 250 15.64 -10.12 10.52
C VAL A 250 16.08 -9.81 11.95
N LEU A 251 16.15 -10.81 12.82
CA LEU A 251 16.68 -10.63 14.18
C LEU A 251 18.21 -10.62 14.24
N ASP A 252 18.93 -10.88 13.14
CA ASP A 252 20.39 -10.73 13.06
C ASP A 252 20.75 -9.32 12.54
N ASP A 253 21.16 -8.44 13.45
CA ASP A 253 21.52 -7.04 13.16
C ASP A 253 22.64 -6.91 12.11
N SER A 254 23.44 -7.95 11.90
CA SER A 254 24.49 -7.94 10.87
C SER A 254 23.94 -8.15 9.45
N LEU A 255 22.70 -8.63 9.34
CA LEU A 255 22.00 -8.91 8.10
C LEU A 255 20.93 -7.85 7.77
N VAL A 256 20.52 -7.04 8.75
CA VAL A 256 19.51 -6.01 8.55
C VAL A 256 20.12 -4.62 8.47
N THR A 257 19.62 -3.82 7.54
CA THR A 257 19.90 -2.39 7.46
C THR A 257 18.62 -1.61 7.65
N VAL A 258 18.69 -0.56 8.47
CA VAL A 258 17.57 0.35 8.73
C VAL A 258 18.00 1.76 8.35
N GLU A 259 17.41 2.28 7.28
CA GLU A 259 17.56 3.67 6.86
C GLU A 259 16.40 4.49 7.45
N ARG A 260 16.68 5.50 8.29
CA ARG A 260 15.66 6.36 8.90
C ARG A 260 15.73 7.80 8.36
N ARG A 261 14.56 8.44 8.23
CA ARG A 261 14.44 9.86 7.88
C ARG A 261 13.23 10.49 8.55
N ASP A 262 13.46 11.55 9.32
CA ASP A 262 12.36 12.37 9.81
C ASP A 262 11.97 13.41 8.78
N ILE A 263 10.68 13.51 8.51
CA ILE A 263 10.09 14.50 7.62
C ILE A 263 9.09 15.36 8.38
N SER A 264 8.96 16.61 7.95
CA SER A 264 7.85 17.46 8.39
C SER A 264 6.78 17.52 7.31
N LEU A 265 5.56 17.14 7.70
CA LEU A 265 4.35 17.22 6.92
C LEU A 265 3.51 18.45 7.35
N PRO A 266 2.83 19.13 6.41
CA PRO A 266 2.00 20.28 6.71
C PRO A 266 0.89 20.07 7.75
N LEU A 267 0.28 18.87 7.81
CA LEU A 267 -0.87 18.61 8.68
C LEU A 267 -0.52 17.73 9.88
N ALA A 268 0.21 16.62 9.68
CA ALA A 268 0.63 15.71 10.76
C ALA A 268 1.80 16.21 11.60
N GLY A 269 2.58 17.18 11.10
CA GLY A 269 3.79 17.61 11.78
C GLY A 269 4.96 16.64 11.52
N SER A 270 5.57 16.09 12.57
CA SER A 270 6.74 15.21 12.42
C SER A 270 6.32 13.78 12.12
N VAL A 271 6.87 13.17 11.08
CA VAL A 271 6.69 11.75 10.74
C VAL A 271 8.05 11.13 10.49
N THR A 272 8.31 9.98 11.12
CA THR A 272 9.54 9.20 10.93
C THR A 272 9.32 8.14 9.86
N LEU A 273 10.18 8.11 8.85
CA LEU A 273 10.20 7.10 7.81
C LEU A 273 11.32 6.10 8.07
N ALA A 274 11.08 4.83 7.77
CA ALA A 274 12.09 3.79 7.79
C ALA A 274 12.04 2.92 6.54
N VAL A 275 13.20 2.64 5.95
CA VAL A 275 13.35 1.57 4.95
C VAL A 275 14.24 0.48 5.53
N ILE A 276 13.71 -0.73 5.63
CA ILE A 276 14.32 -1.87 6.28
C ILE A 276 14.60 -2.95 5.23
N ARG A 277 15.84 -3.48 5.23
CA ARG A 277 16.30 -4.42 4.19
C ARG A 277 17.18 -5.49 4.79
N THR A 278 17.12 -6.70 4.23
CA THR A 278 18.05 -7.80 4.51
C THR A 278 19.22 -7.87 3.51
N GLN A 279 19.19 -7.02 2.47
CA GLN A 279 20.17 -6.94 1.39
C GLN A 279 20.38 -5.48 0.95
N PRO A 280 21.49 -5.16 0.27
CA PRO A 280 21.68 -3.83 -0.31
C PRO A 280 20.55 -3.46 -1.29
N GLY A 281 19.92 -2.31 -1.07
CA GLY A 281 18.78 -1.82 -1.87
C GLY A 281 19.16 -0.76 -2.91
N ALA A 282 18.16 -0.27 -3.63
CA ALA A 282 18.32 0.78 -4.61
C ALA A 282 18.52 2.15 -3.93
N THR A 283 19.35 3.00 -4.56
CA THR A 283 19.44 4.41 -4.15
C THR A 283 18.18 5.14 -4.56
N GLY A 284 17.51 5.85 -3.63
CA GLY A 284 16.32 6.65 -3.91
C GLY A 284 14.99 6.05 -3.38
N THR A 285 14.99 4.83 -2.85
CA THR A 285 13.79 4.20 -2.27
C THR A 285 13.20 5.02 -1.13
N MET A 286 14.04 5.61 -0.27
CA MET A 286 13.58 6.53 0.77
C MET A 286 12.93 7.80 0.19
N ASP A 287 13.40 8.29 -0.97
CA ASP A 287 12.79 9.44 -1.62
C ASP A 287 11.41 9.10 -2.22
N LEU A 288 11.23 7.86 -2.71
CA LEU A 288 9.92 7.36 -3.14
C LEU A 288 8.96 7.23 -1.96
N LEU A 289 9.42 6.68 -0.82
CA LEU A 289 8.62 6.58 0.40
C LEU A 289 8.20 7.95 0.91
N GLU A 290 9.13 8.90 1.01
CA GLU A 290 8.82 10.29 1.39
C GLU A 290 7.81 10.92 0.42
N HIS A 291 8.00 10.74 -0.88
CA HIS A 291 7.08 11.25 -1.90
C HIS A 291 5.67 10.68 -1.73
N ALA A 292 5.54 9.36 -1.57
CA ALA A 292 4.26 8.69 -1.36
C ALA A 292 3.50 9.22 -0.12
N VAL A 293 4.19 9.37 1.01
CA VAL A 293 3.61 9.89 2.26
C VAL A 293 3.13 11.33 2.07
N ARG A 294 3.96 12.19 1.44
CA ARG A 294 3.62 13.60 1.18
C ARG A 294 2.44 13.76 0.23
N ILE A 295 2.39 12.96 -0.84
CA ILE A 295 1.27 13.01 -1.79
C ILE A 295 -0.01 12.49 -1.16
N SER A 296 0.06 11.43 -0.36
CA SER A 296 -1.10 10.90 0.36
C SER A 296 -1.70 11.96 1.30
N GLU A 297 -0.90 12.58 2.17
CA GLU A 297 -1.39 13.66 3.05
C GLU A 297 -1.99 14.82 2.25
N LYS A 298 -1.31 15.24 1.19
CA LYS A 298 -1.80 16.31 0.32
C LYS A 298 -3.14 15.93 -0.33
N LEU A 299 -3.27 14.72 -0.87
CA LEU A 299 -4.45 14.29 -1.61
C LEU A 299 -5.68 14.26 -0.69
N ILE A 300 -5.56 13.59 0.46
CA ILE A 300 -6.63 13.45 1.45
C ILE A 300 -6.96 14.79 2.11
N GLY A 301 -5.94 15.61 2.41
CA GLY A 301 -6.12 16.87 3.11
C GLY A 301 -6.49 16.71 4.59
N GLU A 302 -6.07 15.60 5.20
CA GLU A 302 -6.05 15.36 6.64
C GLU A 302 -4.61 15.09 7.10
N PRO A 303 -4.32 15.20 8.42
CA PRO A 303 -3.07 14.71 8.97
C PRO A 303 -2.81 13.26 8.57
N PHE A 304 -1.57 12.94 8.18
CA PHE A 304 -1.15 11.55 8.03
C PHE A 304 -1.43 10.76 9.33
N PRO A 305 -2.10 9.60 9.26
CA PRO A 305 -2.74 8.99 10.43
C PRO A 305 -1.74 8.37 11.40
N VAL A 306 -0.50 8.10 10.95
CA VAL A 306 0.56 7.54 11.77
C VAL A 306 1.79 8.45 11.81
N GLN A 307 2.54 8.40 12.91
CA GLN A 307 3.79 9.15 13.06
C GLN A 307 5.02 8.35 12.62
N TYR A 308 4.84 7.07 12.25
CA TYR A 308 5.89 6.21 11.76
C TYR A 308 5.43 5.39 10.55
N VAL A 309 6.25 5.39 9.50
CA VAL A 309 6.01 4.60 8.29
C VAL A 309 7.23 3.75 8.00
N ALA A 310 7.11 2.44 8.21
CA ALA A 310 8.13 1.48 7.84
C ALA A 310 7.82 0.81 6.50
N LEU A 311 8.86 0.66 5.68
CA LEU A 311 8.84 -0.08 4.44
C LEU A 311 9.89 -1.20 4.49
N PHE A 312 9.46 -2.44 4.35
CA PHE A 312 10.31 -3.63 4.41
C PHE A 312 10.42 -4.30 3.05
N PHE A 313 11.65 -4.50 2.56
CA PHE A 313 11.89 -5.20 1.28
C PHE A 313 12.37 -6.62 1.49
N GLU A 314 11.49 -7.58 1.24
CA GLU A 314 11.80 -8.99 1.39
C GLU A 314 10.76 -9.87 0.68
N ASP A 315 11.11 -11.14 0.43
CA ASP A 315 10.15 -12.17 0.02
C ASP A 315 9.25 -12.61 1.21
N ALA A 316 8.96 -11.68 2.13
CA ALA A 316 8.00 -11.84 3.21
C ALA A 316 6.56 -11.69 2.69
N VAL A 317 6.35 -11.15 1.50
CA VAL A 317 5.04 -11.11 0.86
C VAL A 317 4.72 -12.50 0.28
N VAL A 318 3.53 -13.03 0.53
CA VAL A 318 3.10 -14.32 -0.04
C VAL A 318 3.23 -14.28 -1.57
N SER A 319 3.75 -15.34 -2.20
CA SER A 319 4.33 -15.32 -3.56
C SER A 319 3.47 -14.78 -4.71
N SER A 320 2.17 -14.50 -4.49
CA SER A 320 1.26 -13.92 -5.47
C SER A 320 1.07 -12.40 -5.37
N TYR A 321 1.49 -11.75 -4.28
CA TYR A 321 1.33 -10.31 -4.08
C TYR A 321 2.67 -9.58 -4.23
N THR A 322 2.63 -8.36 -4.77
CA THR A 322 3.81 -7.51 -4.94
C THR A 322 4.14 -6.70 -3.70
N GLY A 323 3.11 -6.37 -2.90
CA GLY A 323 3.22 -5.72 -1.60
C GLY A 323 2.08 -6.12 -0.67
N THR A 324 2.17 -5.70 0.59
CA THR A 324 1.08 -5.75 1.57
C THR A 324 1.33 -4.79 2.72
N ASN A 325 0.28 -4.13 3.21
CA ASN A 325 0.30 -3.34 4.44
C ASN A 325 -0.20 -4.18 5.64
N PHE A 326 0.58 -4.18 6.73
CA PHE A 326 0.30 -4.93 7.96
C PHE A 326 -0.29 -4.06 9.10
N GLY A 327 -0.49 -2.76 8.86
CA GLY A 327 -0.76 -1.75 9.89
C GLY A 327 0.53 -1.23 10.54
N THR A 328 1.45 -2.14 10.93
CA THR A 328 2.73 -1.73 11.52
C THR A 328 3.79 -1.33 10.49
N HIS A 329 3.68 -1.84 9.26
CA HIS A 329 4.60 -1.57 8.16
C HIS A 329 3.97 -1.98 6.82
N ALA A 330 4.52 -1.45 5.74
CA ALA A 330 4.35 -1.99 4.40
C ALA A 330 5.50 -2.96 4.08
N ALA A 331 5.20 -4.10 3.45
CA ALA A 331 6.22 -5.01 2.92
C ALA A 331 6.08 -5.13 1.41
N ILE A 332 7.20 -5.11 0.68
CA ILE A 332 7.26 -5.20 -0.78
C ILE A 332 8.30 -6.25 -1.18
N LEU A 333 8.07 -6.95 -2.29
CA LEU A 333 9.03 -7.93 -2.80
C LEU A 333 10.41 -7.31 -3.04
N SER A 334 11.45 -8.03 -2.62
CA SER A 334 12.87 -7.63 -2.73
C SER A 334 13.32 -7.26 -4.16
N LYS A 335 12.61 -7.75 -5.19
CA LYS A 335 12.93 -7.47 -6.60
C LYS A 335 12.75 -6.00 -7.01
N TYR A 336 11.95 -5.24 -6.27
CA TYR A 336 11.66 -3.83 -6.52
C TYR A 336 12.63 -2.86 -5.82
N ASP A 337 13.56 -3.39 -5.02
CA ASP A 337 14.58 -2.60 -4.33
C ASP A 337 15.93 -3.31 -4.41
N ARG A 338 16.52 -3.32 -5.60
CA ARG A 338 17.85 -3.91 -5.85
C ARG A 338 18.83 -2.85 -6.31
N GLU A 339 20.07 -2.96 -5.85
CA GLU A 339 21.16 -2.12 -6.32
C GLU A 339 21.28 -2.15 -7.85
N GLY A 340 21.32 -0.97 -8.47
CA GLY A 340 21.42 -0.82 -9.93
C GLY A 340 20.11 -0.92 -10.71
N VAL A 341 18.97 -1.11 -10.05
CA VAL A 341 17.64 -0.94 -10.67
C VAL A 341 17.34 0.55 -10.82
N ASP A 342 16.88 0.94 -12.01
CA ASP A 342 16.36 2.29 -12.24
C ASP A 342 14.93 2.36 -11.71
N LEU A 343 14.78 2.90 -10.50
CA LEU A 343 13.48 3.09 -9.85
C LEU A 343 12.54 4.00 -10.65
N ALA A 344 13.04 4.80 -11.59
CA ALA A 344 12.17 5.65 -12.42
C ALA A 344 11.42 4.86 -13.50
N ASP A 345 11.99 3.74 -13.96
CA ASP A 345 11.41 2.85 -14.97
C ASP A 345 10.70 1.62 -14.36
N ASP A 346 10.80 1.44 -13.03
CA ASP A 346 10.20 0.33 -12.30
C ASP A 346 8.83 0.69 -11.68
N GLN A 347 8.00 -0.33 -11.42
CA GLN A 347 6.72 -0.22 -10.70
C GLN A 347 6.89 0.05 -9.20
N ALA A 348 8.12 0.16 -8.70
CA ALA A 348 8.42 0.33 -7.29
C ALA A 348 7.74 1.57 -6.69
N GLY A 349 7.75 2.71 -7.40
CA GLY A 349 7.11 3.95 -6.93
C GLY A 349 5.60 3.83 -6.74
N GLU A 350 4.94 3.18 -7.70
CA GLU A 350 3.51 2.89 -7.69
C GLU A 350 3.15 1.94 -6.54
N ILE A 351 3.85 0.81 -6.40
CA ILE A 351 3.61 -0.18 -5.34
C ILE A 351 3.86 0.45 -3.96
N ILE A 352 4.94 1.21 -3.77
CA ILE A 352 5.19 1.93 -2.50
C ILE A 352 4.04 2.88 -2.19
N ALA A 353 3.58 3.65 -3.19
CA ALA A 353 2.50 4.60 -2.98
C ALA A 353 1.16 3.90 -2.67
N HIS A 354 0.89 2.76 -3.29
CA HIS A 354 -0.26 1.91 -2.98
C HIS A 354 -0.23 1.46 -1.52
N GLU A 355 0.87 0.82 -1.08
CA GLU A 355 0.95 0.30 0.29
C GLU A 355 0.94 1.42 1.34
N VAL A 356 1.51 2.59 1.03
CA VAL A 356 1.44 3.78 1.90
C VAL A 356 0.02 4.33 1.99
N ALA A 357 -0.77 4.25 0.92
CA ALA A 357 -2.15 4.73 0.93
C ALA A 357 -3.04 3.93 1.89
N HIS A 358 -2.73 2.66 2.15
CA HIS A 358 -3.45 1.84 3.14
C HIS A 358 -3.36 2.34 4.59
N PHE A 359 -2.45 3.27 4.91
CA PHE A 359 -2.50 3.93 6.22
C PHE A 359 -3.76 4.81 6.36
N TYR A 360 -4.29 5.37 5.27
CA TYR A 360 -5.60 6.05 5.24
C TYR A 360 -6.75 5.09 4.94
N TRP A 361 -6.49 4.08 4.10
CA TRP A 361 -7.51 3.20 3.54
C TRP A 361 -7.37 1.79 4.12
N ALA A 362 -7.97 1.60 5.29
CA ALA A 362 -8.10 0.31 5.95
C ALA A 362 -9.50 0.16 6.56
N GLY A 363 -9.95 -1.08 6.74
CA GLY A 363 -11.18 -1.39 7.48
C GLY A 363 -12.47 -1.32 6.66
N ALA A 364 -12.42 -0.91 5.38
CA ALA A 364 -13.60 -0.87 4.53
C ALA A 364 -13.79 -2.18 3.74
N LYS A 365 -14.70 -2.14 2.76
CA LYS A 365 -14.80 -3.24 1.78
C LYS A 365 -13.53 -3.25 0.92
N MET A 366 -13.06 -4.44 0.55
CA MET A 366 -11.81 -4.60 -0.18
C MET A 366 -11.73 -3.78 -1.48
N TRP A 367 -12.80 -3.71 -2.29
CA TRP A 367 -12.78 -2.84 -3.50
C TRP A 367 -12.65 -1.36 -3.19
N LEU A 368 -13.09 -0.91 -2.00
CA LEU A 368 -12.95 0.47 -1.56
C LEU A 368 -11.51 0.71 -1.10
N ASP A 369 -10.99 -0.13 -0.20
CA ASP A 369 -9.62 -0.01 0.31
C ASP A 369 -8.59 -0.08 -0.82
N GLU A 370 -8.62 -1.15 -1.61
CA GLU A 370 -7.69 -1.36 -2.72
C GLU A 370 -7.89 -0.30 -3.81
N GLY A 371 -9.14 0.04 -4.14
CA GLY A 371 -9.43 1.04 -5.17
C GLY A 371 -8.96 2.45 -4.80
N ALA A 372 -9.12 2.84 -3.54
CA ALA A 372 -8.67 4.12 -3.03
C ALA A 372 -7.14 4.17 -2.92
N ALA A 373 -6.52 3.05 -2.53
CA ALA A 373 -5.07 2.90 -2.53
C ALA A 373 -4.47 3.01 -3.94
N GLU A 374 -5.04 2.30 -4.92
CA GLU A 374 -4.65 2.37 -6.33
C GLU A 374 -4.79 3.79 -6.91
N PHE A 375 -5.93 4.44 -6.67
CA PHE A 375 -6.11 5.82 -7.12
C PHE A 375 -5.07 6.76 -6.49
N THR A 376 -4.76 6.58 -5.20
CA THR A 376 -3.74 7.37 -4.50
C THR A 376 -2.35 7.10 -5.08
N ALA A 377 -2.03 5.86 -5.40
CA ALA A 377 -0.79 5.46 -6.06
C ALA A 377 -0.64 6.13 -7.43
N ALA A 378 -1.69 6.10 -8.26
CA ALA A 378 -1.70 6.75 -9.56
C ALA A 378 -1.52 8.27 -9.46
N VAL A 379 -2.12 8.93 -8.46
CA VAL A 379 -1.89 10.37 -8.19
C VAL A 379 -0.44 10.65 -7.77
N SER A 380 0.15 9.77 -6.95
CA SER A 380 1.56 9.83 -6.55
C SER A 380 2.47 9.73 -7.77
N GLU A 381 2.21 8.76 -8.65
CA GLU A 381 2.97 8.56 -9.88
C GLU A 381 2.79 9.71 -10.89
N TYR A 382 1.58 10.24 -11.04
CA TYR A 382 1.31 11.46 -11.81
C TYR A 382 2.17 12.63 -11.30
N ALA A 383 2.22 12.84 -9.97
CA ALA A 383 2.99 13.92 -9.37
C ALA A 383 4.51 13.74 -9.55
N ARG A 384 4.99 12.50 -9.57
CA ARG A 384 6.40 12.15 -9.73
C ARG A 384 6.88 12.25 -11.18
N THR A 385 6.10 11.70 -12.10
CA THR A 385 6.52 11.44 -13.49
C THR A 385 5.89 12.37 -14.51
N GLY A 386 4.77 13.01 -14.16
CA GLY A 386 3.93 13.74 -15.12
C GLY A 386 3.19 12.84 -16.11
N ARG A 387 3.24 11.51 -15.95
CA ARG A 387 2.43 10.56 -16.74
C ARG A 387 0.95 10.87 -16.48
N PRO A 388 0.08 10.79 -17.50
CA PRO A 388 -1.35 11.03 -17.33
C PRO A 388 -1.95 10.13 -16.23
N LEU A 389 -2.89 10.69 -15.46
CA LEU A 389 -3.66 9.96 -14.48
C LEU A 389 -4.67 9.07 -15.25
N GLU A 390 -4.37 7.78 -15.38
CA GLU A 390 -5.22 6.76 -16.02
C GLU A 390 -5.29 5.50 -15.13
N PRO A 391 -6.37 4.69 -15.19
CA PRO A 391 -6.43 3.42 -14.47
C PRO A 391 -5.41 2.42 -15.02
N ASP A 392 -4.72 1.70 -14.13
CA ASP A 392 -3.69 0.72 -14.50
C ASP A 392 -4.21 -0.72 -14.53
N HIS A 393 -5.36 -1.01 -13.92
CA HIS A 393 -5.91 -2.36 -13.87
C HIS A 393 -6.80 -2.74 -15.07
N TYR A 394 -6.69 -4.02 -15.47
CA TYR A 394 -7.52 -4.62 -16.51
C TYR A 394 -8.99 -4.75 -16.05
N PRO A 395 -10.00 -4.52 -16.93
CA PRO A 395 -11.40 -4.60 -16.55
C PRO A 395 -11.77 -5.95 -15.92
N CYS A 396 -12.61 -5.91 -14.88
CA CYS A 396 -13.05 -7.12 -14.19
C CYS A 396 -13.90 -8.02 -15.10
N SER A 397 -13.52 -9.31 -15.18
CA SER A 397 -14.23 -10.30 -16.00
C SER A 397 -15.40 -10.96 -15.28
N GLN A 398 -15.46 -10.88 -13.95
CA GLN A 398 -16.43 -11.59 -13.11
C GLN A 398 -17.62 -10.72 -12.70
N ALA A 399 -17.44 -9.41 -12.67
CA ALA A 399 -18.44 -8.44 -12.30
C ALA A 399 -18.38 -7.22 -13.21
N ALA A 400 -19.53 -6.81 -13.72
CA ALA A 400 -19.64 -5.64 -14.60
C ALA A 400 -19.57 -4.30 -13.85
N ASN A 401 -19.76 -4.29 -12.52
CA ASN A 401 -19.74 -3.10 -11.67
C ASN A 401 -19.64 -3.48 -10.18
N ILE A 402 -19.41 -2.49 -9.33
CA ILE A 402 -19.27 -2.67 -7.86
C ILE A 402 -20.51 -3.28 -7.22
N VAL A 403 -21.74 -2.93 -7.65
CA VAL A 403 -22.96 -3.54 -7.09
C VAL A 403 -23.00 -5.04 -7.37
N ALA A 404 -22.61 -5.45 -8.58
CA ALA A 404 -22.51 -6.85 -8.94
C ALA A 404 -21.37 -7.56 -8.17
N LEU A 405 -20.25 -6.88 -7.93
CA LEU A 405 -19.13 -7.38 -7.13
C LEU A 405 -19.54 -7.63 -5.68
N GLU A 406 -20.17 -6.64 -5.03
CA GLU A 406 -20.67 -6.75 -3.66
C GLU A 406 -21.71 -7.87 -3.51
N ALA A 407 -22.56 -8.08 -4.52
CA ALA A 407 -23.54 -9.17 -4.51
C ALA A 407 -22.88 -10.56 -4.59
N GLN A 408 -21.63 -10.65 -5.06
CA GLN A 408 -20.89 -11.89 -5.28
C GLN A 408 -19.73 -12.08 -4.29
N GLU A 409 -19.46 -11.12 -3.40
CA GLU A 409 -18.29 -11.07 -2.51
C GLU A 409 -18.07 -12.38 -1.72
N SER A 410 -19.16 -13.00 -1.23
CA SER A 410 -19.08 -14.28 -0.50
C SER A 410 -18.68 -15.50 -1.35
N THR A 411 -18.67 -15.39 -2.67
CA THR A 411 -18.49 -16.51 -3.62
C THR A 411 -17.18 -16.45 -4.42
N LEU A 412 -16.51 -15.30 -4.50
CA LEU A 412 -15.38 -15.09 -5.41
C LEU A 412 -14.01 -15.46 -4.82
N GLY A 413 -13.87 -15.58 -3.50
CA GLY A 413 -12.59 -15.93 -2.86
C GLY A 413 -11.44 -15.03 -3.32
N ASN A 414 -10.27 -15.60 -3.61
CA ASN A 414 -9.09 -14.86 -4.07
C ASN A 414 -9.26 -14.24 -5.47
N GLU A 415 -10.09 -14.81 -6.35
CA GLU A 415 -10.32 -14.27 -7.70
C GLU A 415 -11.07 -12.93 -7.67
N GLY A 416 -11.84 -12.70 -6.58
CA GLY A 416 -12.46 -11.40 -6.31
C GLY A 416 -11.44 -10.27 -6.08
N SER A 417 -10.19 -10.60 -5.72
CA SER A 417 -9.13 -9.62 -5.45
C SER A 417 -8.87 -8.74 -6.67
N VAL A 418 -8.58 -9.30 -7.86
CA VAL A 418 -8.31 -8.47 -9.07
C VAL A 418 -9.48 -7.55 -9.42
N CYS A 419 -10.72 -8.02 -9.21
CA CYS A 419 -11.91 -7.22 -9.45
C CYS A 419 -12.10 -6.09 -8.43
N ASN A 420 -11.66 -6.29 -7.18
CA ASN A 420 -11.67 -5.24 -6.15
C ASN A 420 -10.78 -4.07 -6.56
N TYR A 421 -9.55 -4.36 -7.00
CA TYR A 421 -8.61 -3.35 -7.52
C TYR A 421 -9.21 -2.67 -8.76
N ALA A 422 -9.55 -3.44 -9.80
CA ALA A 422 -9.96 -2.89 -11.08
C ALA A 422 -11.24 -2.03 -11.01
N LEU A 423 -12.28 -2.51 -10.31
CA LEU A 423 -13.55 -1.77 -10.22
C LEU A 423 -13.48 -0.62 -9.21
N GLY A 424 -12.73 -0.80 -8.13
CA GLY A 424 -12.50 0.22 -7.11
C GLY A 424 -11.71 1.41 -7.66
N GLU A 425 -10.53 1.14 -8.23
CA GLU A 425 -9.69 2.13 -8.88
C GLU A 425 -10.52 2.92 -9.89
N ARG A 426 -11.20 2.19 -10.78
CA ARG A 426 -12.03 2.79 -11.83
C ARG A 426 -13.08 3.75 -11.29
N LEU A 427 -13.80 3.38 -10.23
CA LEU A 427 -14.77 4.27 -9.61
C LEU A 427 -14.14 5.60 -9.19
N PHE A 428 -12.96 5.58 -8.55
CA PHE A 428 -12.32 6.81 -8.08
C PHE A 428 -11.82 7.68 -9.24
N PHE A 429 -11.31 7.07 -10.31
CA PHE A 429 -10.99 7.79 -11.54
C PHE A 429 -12.22 8.47 -12.16
N ASP A 430 -13.34 7.75 -12.25
CA ASP A 430 -14.60 8.27 -12.77
C ASP A 430 -15.08 9.46 -11.94
N LEU A 431 -15.05 9.34 -10.61
CA LEU A 431 -15.39 10.42 -9.68
C LEU A 431 -14.45 11.62 -9.86
N TYR A 432 -13.14 11.40 -9.90
CA TYR A 432 -12.15 12.46 -10.06
C TYR A 432 -12.36 13.27 -11.33
N ARG A 433 -12.53 12.58 -12.46
CA ARG A 433 -12.72 13.22 -13.78
C ARG A 433 -14.03 13.99 -13.85
N ASN A 434 -15.11 13.44 -13.32
CA ASN A 434 -16.45 14.01 -13.45
C ASN A 434 -16.69 15.17 -12.49
N LEU A 435 -16.11 15.11 -11.30
CA LEU A 435 -16.28 16.15 -10.27
C LEU A 435 -15.23 17.25 -10.37
N GLY A 436 -14.08 16.95 -10.98
CA GLY A 436 -12.89 17.80 -10.93
C GLY A 436 -12.16 17.66 -9.59
N GLU A 437 -10.88 18.06 -9.59
CA GLU A 437 -9.96 17.85 -8.46
C GLU A 437 -10.52 18.36 -7.12
N ASP A 438 -10.98 19.62 -7.08
CA ASP A 438 -11.42 20.25 -5.83
C ASP A 438 -12.61 19.52 -5.19
N SER A 439 -13.63 19.19 -5.98
CA SER A 439 -14.84 18.52 -5.48
C SER A 439 -14.57 17.05 -5.17
N PHE A 440 -13.76 16.38 -5.97
CA PHE A 440 -13.31 15.03 -5.67
C PHE A 440 -12.57 14.98 -4.33
N ARG A 441 -11.56 15.83 -4.12
CA ARG A 441 -10.76 15.82 -2.89
C ARG A 441 -11.59 16.08 -1.64
N ARG A 442 -12.58 16.99 -1.71
CA ARG A 442 -13.53 17.17 -0.59
C ARG A 442 -14.37 15.93 -0.33
N GLY A 443 -14.88 15.27 -1.37
CA GLY A 443 -15.62 14.02 -1.24
C GLY A 443 -14.77 12.87 -0.70
N PHE A 444 -13.54 12.74 -1.21
CA PHE A 444 -12.59 11.70 -0.81
C PHE A 444 -12.16 11.88 0.65
N ARG A 445 -11.88 13.11 1.08
CA ARG A 445 -11.64 13.48 2.48
C ARG A 445 -12.81 13.13 3.39
N ARG A 446 -14.03 13.49 3.00
CA ARG A 446 -15.24 13.18 3.77
C ARG A 446 -15.48 11.68 3.87
N LEU A 447 -15.18 10.94 2.80
CA LEU A 447 -15.30 9.48 2.81
C LEU A 447 -14.34 8.90 3.85
N TYR A 448 -13.08 9.32 3.85
CA TYR A 448 -12.11 8.91 4.87
C TYR A 448 -12.60 9.19 6.30
N LEU A 449 -12.99 10.44 6.60
CA LEU A 449 -13.51 10.80 7.93
C LEU A 449 -14.74 9.97 8.34
N ALA A 450 -15.64 9.68 7.39
CA ALA A 450 -16.81 8.86 7.64
C ALA A 450 -16.46 7.38 7.88
N LEU A 451 -15.32 6.90 7.39
CA LEU A 451 -14.82 5.56 7.69
C LEU A 451 -14.22 5.51 9.10
N GLU A 452 -13.43 6.51 9.49
CA GLU A 452 -12.85 6.59 10.84
C GLU A 452 -13.95 6.59 11.92
N GLU A 453 -14.96 7.46 11.80
CA GLU A 453 -16.08 7.52 12.75
C GLU A 453 -16.83 6.18 12.90
N ARG A 454 -16.79 5.33 11.86
CA ARG A 454 -17.47 4.04 11.83
C ARG A 454 -16.66 2.93 12.46
N ASP A 455 -15.35 2.94 12.24
CA ASP A 455 -14.45 1.96 12.86
C ASP A 455 -14.48 2.13 14.38
N ASP A 456 -14.45 3.37 14.87
CA ASP A 456 -14.64 3.70 16.30
C ASP A 456 -15.98 3.19 16.85
N ALA A 457 -17.02 3.19 16.03
CA ALA A 457 -18.36 2.72 16.39
C ALA A 457 -18.55 1.19 16.23
N GLY A 458 -17.54 0.45 15.72
CA GLY A 458 -17.66 -0.96 15.36
C GLY A 458 -18.75 -1.22 14.32
N ALA A 459 -18.98 -0.25 13.42
CA ALA A 459 -20.02 -0.32 12.42
C ALA A 459 -19.66 -1.31 11.29
N LYS A 460 -20.64 -1.63 10.44
CA LYS A 460 -20.37 -2.47 9.25
C LYS A 460 -19.41 -1.73 8.30
N PRO A 461 -18.56 -2.44 7.55
CA PRO A 461 -17.73 -1.84 6.51
C PRO A 461 -18.57 -1.01 5.54
N ALA A 462 -18.06 0.14 5.13
CA ALA A 462 -18.75 0.98 4.16
C ALA A 462 -18.90 0.28 2.81
N GLY A 463 -20.01 0.54 2.13
CA GLY A 463 -20.28 0.04 0.79
C GLY A 463 -20.64 1.16 -0.18
N ILE A 464 -21.07 0.79 -1.39
CA ILE A 464 -21.31 1.75 -2.47
C ILE A 464 -22.32 2.85 -2.14
N ASP A 465 -23.28 2.57 -1.25
CA ASP A 465 -24.29 3.55 -0.84
C ASP A 465 -23.70 4.70 -0.01
N GLU A 466 -22.66 4.44 0.78
CA GLU A 466 -21.96 5.47 1.56
C GLU A 466 -21.19 6.41 0.62
N ILE A 467 -20.47 5.87 -0.35
CA ILE A 467 -19.77 6.66 -1.38
C ILE A 467 -20.77 7.54 -2.12
N ARG A 468 -21.92 6.98 -2.52
CA ARG A 468 -22.98 7.75 -3.17
C ARG A 468 -23.45 8.89 -2.28
N GLN A 469 -23.69 8.66 -0.99
CA GLN A 469 -24.10 9.69 -0.06
C GLN A 469 -23.06 10.81 0.01
N VAL A 470 -21.81 10.47 0.33
CA VAL A 470 -20.72 11.43 0.50
C VAL A 470 -20.47 12.27 -0.75
N PHE A 471 -20.35 11.62 -1.92
CA PHE A 471 -20.05 12.34 -3.15
C PHE A 471 -21.26 13.09 -3.73
N ASN A 472 -22.51 12.67 -3.48
CA ASN A 472 -23.69 13.43 -3.89
C ASN A 472 -23.83 14.75 -3.11
N GLU A 473 -23.45 14.76 -1.83
CA GLU A 473 -23.47 15.97 -1.01
C GLU A 473 -22.44 17.00 -1.49
N GLU A 474 -21.28 16.55 -1.97
CA GLU A 474 -20.20 17.42 -2.43
C GLU A 474 -20.37 17.93 -3.85
N ALA A 475 -21.10 17.19 -4.68
CA ALA A 475 -21.10 17.43 -6.11
C ALA A 475 -22.03 18.58 -6.58
N ASP A 476 -22.75 19.28 -5.69
CA ASP A 476 -23.77 20.31 -6.02
C ASP A 476 -24.52 19.99 -7.32
N LEU A 477 -24.93 18.72 -7.46
CA LEU A 477 -25.48 18.15 -8.69
C LEU A 477 -26.82 18.78 -9.08
N SER A 478 -27.37 19.60 -8.18
CA SER A 478 -28.56 20.41 -8.42
C SER A 478 -28.38 21.43 -9.55
N THR A 479 -27.15 21.77 -9.93
CA THR A 479 -26.87 22.79 -10.96
C THR A 479 -26.31 22.24 -12.27
N ASN A 480 -25.93 20.96 -12.36
CA ASN A 480 -25.37 20.38 -13.58
C ASN A 480 -26.15 19.13 -14.05
N PRO A 481 -27.17 19.27 -14.92
CA PRO A 481 -27.94 18.15 -15.46
C PRO A 481 -27.13 17.19 -16.36
N GLN A 482 -25.83 17.41 -16.54
CA GLN A 482 -24.97 16.44 -17.23
C GLN A 482 -24.58 15.25 -16.35
N THR A 483 -24.62 15.33 -15.02
CA THR A 483 -24.11 14.23 -14.18
C THR A 483 -25.02 13.00 -14.18
N GLU A 484 -26.35 13.15 -14.24
CA GLU A 484 -27.26 12.01 -14.47
C GLU A 484 -27.17 11.46 -15.90
N ALA A 485 -26.76 12.29 -16.87
CA ALA A 485 -26.49 11.87 -18.25
C ALA A 485 -25.06 11.36 -18.46
N LEU A 486 -24.19 11.34 -17.44
CA LEU A 486 -22.79 10.90 -17.53
C LEU A 486 -22.56 9.51 -16.91
N LEU A 487 -23.61 8.91 -16.35
CA LEU A 487 -23.76 7.45 -16.27
C LEU A 487 -24.26 6.86 -17.62
N ASP A 488 -24.45 7.69 -18.66
CA ASP A 488 -24.83 7.28 -20.03
C ASP A 488 -23.59 6.85 -20.84
N THR A 489 -23.32 5.55 -20.77
CA THR A 489 -22.72 4.56 -21.70
C THR A 489 -22.30 4.93 -23.15
N ARG A 490 -21.91 6.16 -23.49
CA ARG A 490 -21.53 6.50 -24.86
C ARG A 490 -20.16 7.19 -24.93
N PRO A 491 -19.17 6.62 -25.64
CA PRO A 491 -18.05 7.42 -26.10
C PRO A 491 -18.58 8.51 -27.05
N VAL A 492 -18.50 9.76 -26.61
CA VAL A 492 -18.74 11.01 -27.35
C VAL A 492 -17.36 11.39 -27.94
N VAL A 493 -17.10 11.63 -29.23
CA VAL A 493 -17.86 12.14 -30.39
C VAL A 493 -17.38 11.44 -31.67
N ALA A 494 -18.29 11.30 -32.64
CA ALA A 494 -18.07 10.86 -34.01
C ALA A 494 -17.30 11.89 -34.87
N GLU A 495 -16.60 11.37 -35.88
CA GLU A 495 -15.87 12.06 -36.96
C GLU A 495 -14.44 12.52 -36.62
N LEU A 496 -13.50 11.58 -36.78
CA LEU A 496 -12.07 11.87 -36.82
C LEU A 496 -11.56 11.92 -38.26
N PRO A 497 -10.70 12.90 -38.61
CA PRO A 497 -10.18 13.07 -39.96
C PRO A 497 -9.14 11.98 -40.32
N THR A 498 -9.38 11.30 -41.44
CA THR A 498 -8.44 10.36 -42.08
C THR A 498 -7.08 11.02 -42.33
N VAL A 499 -6.02 10.51 -41.69
CA VAL A 499 -4.64 10.89 -42.02
C VAL A 499 -4.23 10.09 -43.25
N ASN A 500 -3.83 10.77 -44.32
CA ASN A 500 -3.24 10.10 -45.48
C ASN A 500 -1.90 9.47 -45.09
N GLY A 501 -1.82 8.14 -45.11
CA GLY A 501 -0.62 7.40 -45.49
C GLY A 501 0.32 6.87 -44.39
N TRP A 502 -0.19 6.34 -43.27
CA TRP A 502 0.67 5.63 -42.30
C TRP A 502 0.14 4.23 -42.03
N ILE A 503 -1.03 4.10 -41.42
CA ILE A 503 -1.67 2.80 -41.22
C ILE A 503 -2.64 2.54 -42.37
N ASN A 504 -2.35 1.55 -43.19
CA ASN A 504 -3.20 1.10 -44.29
C ASN A 504 -4.40 0.31 -43.76
N ARG A 505 -4.16 -0.48 -42.72
CA ARG A 505 -5.16 -1.37 -42.13
C ARG A 505 -4.79 -1.69 -40.70
N ALA A 506 -5.79 -1.70 -39.81
CA ALA A 506 -5.66 -2.21 -38.46
C ALA A 506 -6.81 -3.19 -38.18
N TYR A 507 -6.50 -4.31 -37.53
CA TYR A 507 -7.51 -5.28 -37.09
C TYR A 507 -6.98 -6.17 -35.96
N VAL A 508 -7.89 -6.82 -35.22
CA VAL A 508 -7.54 -7.86 -34.25
C VAL A 508 -7.62 -9.25 -34.89
N SER A 509 -6.73 -10.16 -34.49
CA SER A 509 -6.76 -11.58 -34.83
C SER A 509 -6.49 -12.45 -33.59
N LEU A 510 -7.04 -13.67 -33.56
CA LEU A 510 -6.82 -14.62 -32.45
C LEU A 510 -5.42 -15.26 -32.46
N LEU A 511 -4.75 -15.24 -33.61
CA LEU A 511 -3.41 -15.76 -33.80
C LEU A 511 -2.55 -14.68 -34.44
N GLU A 512 -1.23 -14.73 -34.22
CA GLU A 512 -0.27 -13.87 -34.90
C GLU A 512 -0.38 -14.09 -36.41
N GLY A 513 -0.61 -13.02 -37.17
CA GLY A 513 -0.88 -13.09 -38.62
C GLY A 513 -2.20 -13.75 -39.01
N GLY A 514 -3.12 -13.95 -38.05
CA GLY A 514 -4.44 -14.54 -38.28
C GLY A 514 -5.40 -13.65 -39.06
N ALA A 515 -6.56 -14.19 -39.42
CA ALA A 515 -7.61 -13.41 -40.06
C ALA A 515 -8.24 -12.39 -39.09
N PRO A 516 -8.72 -11.23 -39.60
CA PRO A 516 -9.46 -10.27 -38.80
C PRO A 516 -10.67 -10.90 -38.10
N VAL A 517 -10.84 -10.60 -36.82
CA VAL A 517 -12.04 -10.91 -36.03
C VAL A 517 -12.63 -9.61 -35.48
N SER A 518 -13.96 -9.57 -35.40
CA SER A 518 -14.71 -8.47 -34.76
C SER A 518 -15.43 -8.92 -33.49
N ALA A 519 -15.57 -10.22 -33.29
CA ALA A 519 -16.02 -10.81 -32.05
C ALA A 519 -15.45 -12.22 -31.89
N PHE A 520 -15.26 -12.67 -30.66
CA PHE A 520 -14.85 -14.03 -30.34
C PHE A 520 -15.31 -14.43 -28.93
N PRO A 521 -15.63 -15.71 -28.69
CA PRO A 521 -15.99 -16.15 -27.35
C PRO A 521 -14.74 -16.20 -26.46
N LEU A 522 -14.92 -15.93 -25.16
CA LEU A 522 -13.86 -15.96 -24.15
C LEU A 522 -13.05 -17.26 -24.22
N SER A 523 -13.75 -18.37 -24.41
CA SER A 523 -13.19 -19.72 -24.56
C SER A 523 -12.26 -19.93 -25.78
N SER A 524 -12.27 -19.02 -26.76
CA SER A 524 -11.44 -19.11 -27.97
C SER A 524 -10.11 -18.36 -27.86
N VAL A 525 -9.88 -17.63 -26.78
CA VAL A 525 -8.59 -16.99 -26.51
C VAL A 525 -7.85 -17.85 -25.49
N ALA A 526 -6.71 -18.40 -25.90
CA ALA A 526 -5.86 -19.13 -24.97
C ALA A 526 -5.25 -18.15 -23.95
N ASP A 527 -4.67 -17.05 -24.44
CA ASP A 527 -3.99 -16.08 -23.58
C ASP A 527 -4.02 -14.65 -24.12
N ARG A 528 -3.95 -14.43 -25.45
CA ARG A 528 -3.82 -13.07 -26.04
C ARG A 528 -4.51 -12.97 -27.40
N VAL A 529 -4.84 -11.75 -27.81
CA VAL A 529 -5.18 -11.44 -29.21
C VAL A 529 -4.14 -10.49 -29.80
N TRP A 530 -4.12 -10.38 -31.12
CA TRP A 530 -3.08 -9.66 -31.85
C TRP A 530 -3.69 -8.48 -32.60
N LEU A 531 -3.29 -7.28 -32.23
CA LEU A 531 -3.47 -6.10 -33.07
C LEU A 531 -2.47 -6.20 -34.23
N THR A 532 -2.99 -6.34 -35.44
CA THR A 532 -2.21 -6.29 -36.67
C THR A 532 -2.29 -4.89 -37.26
N LEU A 533 -1.13 -4.24 -37.40
CA LEU A 533 -0.98 -2.96 -38.08
C LEU A 533 -0.28 -3.17 -39.42
N GLU A 534 -1.02 -3.06 -40.52
CA GLU A 534 -0.45 -2.97 -41.86
C GLU A 534 -0.21 -1.50 -42.17
N TYR A 535 1.03 -1.13 -42.45
CA TYR A 535 1.42 0.26 -42.66
C TYR A 535 2.20 0.41 -43.95
N SER A 536 2.14 1.60 -44.54
CA SER A 536 3.04 2.02 -45.61
C SER A 536 3.35 3.49 -45.45
N HIS A 537 4.60 3.85 -45.71
CA HIS A 537 5.04 5.23 -45.68
C HIS A 537 5.90 5.51 -46.91
N ASP A 538 5.74 6.70 -47.48
CA ASP A 538 6.67 7.24 -48.48
C ASP A 538 7.47 8.36 -47.82
N TYR A 539 8.62 7.99 -47.27
CA TYR A 539 9.49 8.91 -46.54
C TYR A 539 10.78 9.19 -47.33
N ALA A 540 11.00 10.46 -47.65
CA ALA A 540 12.16 10.95 -48.39
C ALA A 540 13.18 11.60 -47.45
N GLY A 541 13.74 10.83 -46.50
CA GLY A 541 14.74 11.31 -45.55
C GLY A 541 15.68 10.21 -45.02
N PRO A 542 16.59 10.51 -44.09
CA PRO A 542 17.40 9.51 -43.38
C PRO A 542 16.50 8.64 -42.47
N PRO A 543 16.83 7.37 -42.18
CA PRO A 543 16.00 6.53 -41.32
C PRO A 543 15.55 7.25 -40.04
N GLN A 544 14.28 7.10 -39.68
CA GLN A 544 13.69 7.71 -38.50
C GLN A 544 12.98 6.67 -37.64
N GLU A 545 13.10 6.81 -36.33
CA GLU A 545 12.31 6.06 -35.37
C GLU A 545 10.93 6.71 -35.25
N LEU A 546 9.89 5.92 -35.46
CA LEU A 546 8.51 6.33 -35.29
C LEU A 546 7.96 5.64 -34.05
N THR A 547 7.60 6.43 -33.05
CA THR A 547 6.92 5.91 -31.86
C THR A 547 5.41 6.00 -32.07
N PHE A 548 4.75 4.87 -31.94
CA PHE A 548 3.31 4.72 -31.87
C PHE A 548 2.92 4.40 -30.45
N GLU A 549 1.76 4.88 -30.06
CA GLU A 549 1.17 4.61 -28.76
C GLU A 549 -0.13 3.84 -28.99
N VAL A 550 -0.22 2.66 -28.41
CA VAL A 550 -1.34 1.73 -28.53
C VAL A 550 -2.12 1.77 -27.23
N VAL A 551 -3.33 2.28 -27.29
CA VAL A 551 -4.20 2.49 -26.13
C VAL A 551 -5.39 1.55 -26.23
N GLU A 552 -5.50 0.61 -25.31
CA GLU A 552 -6.61 -0.34 -25.22
C GLU A 552 -7.66 0.18 -24.25
N ASN A 553 -8.92 0.16 -24.68
CA ASN A 553 -10.07 0.67 -23.96
C ASN A 553 -11.15 -0.41 -23.88
N TYR A 554 -11.93 -0.36 -22.82
CA TYR A 554 -13.10 -1.22 -22.63
C TYR A 554 -14.40 -0.42 -22.86
N GLU A 555 -15.58 -1.06 -22.78
CA GLU A 555 -16.88 -0.46 -23.15
C GLU A 555 -17.36 0.68 -22.28
N ASP A 556 -16.75 0.81 -21.13
CA ASP A 556 -16.83 1.95 -20.23
C ASP A 556 -16.03 3.16 -20.73
N GLY A 557 -15.19 3.00 -21.76
CA GLY A 557 -14.56 4.07 -22.53
C GLY A 557 -13.25 4.61 -21.97
N PHE A 558 -12.62 3.94 -21.01
CA PHE A 558 -11.31 4.37 -20.51
C PHE A 558 -10.21 3.42 -20.96
N PRO A 559 -9.00 3.97 -21.14
CA PRO A 559 -7.83 3.16 -21.32
C PRO A 559 -7.60 2.28 -20.08
N TYR A 560 -7.30 1.00 -20.30
CA TYR A 560 -6.81 0.09 -19.27
C TYR A 560 -5.40 -0.41 -19.56
N ARG A 561 -4.85 -0.06 -20.73
CA ARG A 561 -3.48 -0.40 -21.12
C ARG A 561 -2.96 0.54 -22.19
N ARG A 562 -1.74 1.02 -21.99
CA ARG A 562 -1.00 1.86 -22.95
C ARG A 562 0.36 1.25 -23.23
N ASN A 563 0.62 0.88 -24.47
CA ASN A 563 1.91 0.33 -24.90
C ASN A 563 2.55 1.26 -25.94
N SER A 564 3.85 1.48 -25.84
CA SER A 564 4.61 2.17 -26.89
C SER A 564 5.25 1.15 -27.83
N LEU A 565 5.11 1.38 -29.13
CA LEU A 565 5.76 0.62 -30.19
C LEU A 565 6.62 1.56 -31.02
N THR A 566 7.93 1.27 -31.09
CA THR A 566 8.82 1.97 -32.01
C THR A 566 9.04 1.13 -33.27
N ILE A 567 8.81 1.73 -34.44
CA ILE A 567 9.19 1.13 -35.73
C ILE A 567 10.27 1.98 -36.40
N GLN A 568 11.17 1.33 -37.13
CA GLN A 568 12.16 2.01 -37.96
C GLN A 568 11.55 2.31 -39.33
N ALA A 569 11.51 3.58 -39.73
CA ALA A 569 11.14 4.01 -41.07
C ALA A 569 12.40 4.19 -41.93
N ASP A 570 12.67 3.22 -42.81
CA ASP A 570 13.82 3.24 -43.70
C ASP A 570 13.62 4.13 -44.95
N ARG A 571 14.74 4.52 -45.57
CA ARG A 571 14.76 5.39 -46.75
C ARG A 571 14.26 4.63 -47.99
N ARG A 572 13.10 5.05 -48.52
CA ARG A 572 12.32 4.50 -49.65
C ARG A 572 11.40 3.33 -49.24
N TYR A 573 10.10 3.58 -49.34
CA TYR A 573 8.96 2.67 -49.24
C TYR A 573 9.25 1.29 -48.60
N SER A 574 8.96 1.18 -47.31
CA SER A 574 8.76 -0.11 -46.65
C SER A 574 7.31 -0.20 -46.19
N GLY A 575 6.51 -0.98 -46.94
CA GLY A 575 5.28 -1.51 -46.38
C GLY A 575 5.64 -2.61 -45.39
N GLY A 576 4.96 -2.65 -44.25
CA GLY A 576 5.24 -3.61 -43.20
C GLY A 576 3.98 -4.07 -42.48
N VAL A 577 4.14 -5.13 -41.70
CA VAL A 577 3.13 -5.63 -40.78
C VAL A 577 3.77 -5.70 -39.40
N GLN A 578 3.16 -5.05 -38.42
CA GLN A 578 3.50 -5.24 -37.01
C GLN A 578 2.38 -6.01 -36.33
N TRP A 579 2.75 -6.96 -35.47
CA TRP A 579 1.85 -7.70 -34.61
C TRP A 579 2.11 -7.29 -33.18
N ILE A 580 1.10 -6.74 -32.54
CA ILE A 580 1.17 -6.28 -31.15
C ILE A 580 0.21 -7.14 -30.36
N SER A 581 0.74 -7.82 -29.35
CA SER A 581 -0.12 -8.52 -28.40
C SER A 581 -0.93 -7.48 -27.63
N VAL A 582 -2.24 -7.62 -27.68
CA VAL A 582 -3.21 -6.78 -26.96
C VAL A 582 -4.11 -7.65 -26.10
N GLY A 583 -4.68 -7.07 -25.07
CA GLY A 583 -5.47 -7.75 -24.06
C GLY A 583 -4.79 -7.92 -22.71
N PRO A 584 -5.39 -8.72 -21.82
CA PRO A 584 -4.89 -9.00 -20.49
C PRO A 584 -3.55 -9.75 -20.53
N GLY A 585 -2.82 -9.73 -19.40
CA GLY A 585 -1.64 -10.57 -19.19
C GLY A 585 -1.99 -12.07 -19.18
N ALA A 586 -0.98 -12.94 -19.22
CA ALA A 586 -1.17 -14.40 -19.25
C ALA A 586 -1.92 -14.96 -18.01
N GLU A 587 -1.95 -14.20 -16.91
CA GLU A 587 -2.62 -14.57 -15.66
C GLU A 587 -4.00 -13.93 -15.50
N GLN A 588 -4.43 -13.09 -16.46
CA GLN A 588 -5.66 -12.32 -16.39
C GLN A 588 -6.68 -12.85 -17.42
N VAL A 589 -7.97 -12.84 -17.05
CA VAL A 589 -9.07 -13.29 -17.90
C VAL A 589 -9.70 -12.09 -18.60
N TRP A 590 -10.01 -12.23 -19.89
CA TRP A 590 -10.72 -11.18 -20.63
C TRP A 590 -12.07 -10.84 -20.03
N ALA A 591 -12.37 -9.55 -19.94
CA ALA A 591 -13.70 -9.08 -19.61
C ALA A 591 -14.63 -9.30 -20.81
N ILE A 592 -15.85 -9.77 -20.53
CA ILE A 592 -16.88 -9.93 -21.56
C ILE A 592 -17.47 -8.56 -21.85
N GLY A 593 -17.29 -8.07 -23.07
CA GLY A 593 -17.82 -6.78 -23.50
C GLY A 593 -17.15 -6.28 -24.76
N ARG A 594 -17.40 -5.01 -25.09
CA ARG A 594 -16.76 -4.35 -26.24
C ARG A 594 -15.40 -3.77 -25.85
N HIS A 595 -14.45 -3.86 -26.76
CA HIS A 595 -13.11 -3.30 -26.61
C HIS A 595 -12.77 -2.43 -27.82
N TRP A 596 -11.98 -1.38 -27.58
CA TRP A 596 -11.42 -0.51 -28.60
C TRP A 596 -9.91 -0.42 -28.44
N ILE A 597 -9.20 -0.46 -29.55
CA ILE A 597 -7.77 -0.17 -29.58
C ILE A 597 -7.56 1.06 -30.43
N TYR A 598 -7.02 2.10 -29.83
CA TYR A 598 -6.62 3.32 -30.49
C TYR A 598 -5.10 3.31 -30.68
N VAL A 599 -4.65 3.69 -31.87
CA VAL A 599 -3.22 3.88 -32.14
C VAL A 599 -2.97 5.35 -32.39
N TYR A 600 -2.04 5.93 -31.65
CA TYR A 600 -1.63 7.33 -31.76
C TYR A 600 -0.20 7.43 -32.29
N HIS A 601 0.10 8.53 -32.99
CA HIS A 601 1.45 8.94 -33.36
C HIS A 601 1.55 10.46 -33.17
N GLU A 602 2.53 10.91 -32.38
CA GLU A 602 2.69 12.33 -32.01
C GLU A 602 1.39 12.97 -31.47
N GLY A 603 0.68 12.23 -30.61
CA GLY A 603 -0.59 12.66 -30.01
C GLY A 603 -1.81 12.62 -30.94
N ARG A 604 -1.65 12.20 -32.20
CA ARG A 604 -2.74 12.09 -33.18
C ARG A 604 -3.20 10.64 -33.34
N LYS A 605 -4.50 10.35 -33.22
CA LYS A 605 -5.04 9.02 -33.52
C LYS A 605 -4.90 8.70 -35.02
N VAL A 606 -4.21 7.61 -35.34
CA VAL A 606 -3.93 7.11 -36.69
C VAL A 606 -4.63 5.81 -37.02
N ALA A 607 -5.09 5.04 -36.02
CA ALA A 607 -5.94 3.88 -36.22
C ALA A 607 -6.90 3.64 -35.05
N GLU A 608 -7.97 2.91 -35.34
CA GLU A 608 -8.97 2.46 -34.38
C GLU A 608 -9.46 1.06 -34.77
N VAL A 609 -9.51 0.15 -33.80
CA VAL A 609 -10.03 -1.21 -33.98
C VAL A 609 -11.01 -1.50 -32.86
N GLN A 610 -12.23 -1.90 -33.22
CA GLN A 610 -13.24 -2.35 -32.27
C GLN A 610 -13.44 -3.86 -32.38
N PHE A 611 -13.57 -4.54 -31.24
CA PHE A 611 -13.95 -5.95 -31.19
C PHE A 611 -14.78 -6.25 -29.93
N GLU A 612 -15.40 -7.43 -29.87
CA GLU A 612 -16.25 -7.86 -28.76
C GLU A 612 -15.82 -9.23 -28.23
N VAL A 613 -15.65 -9.33 -26.92
CA VAL A 613 -15.47 -10.61 -26.22
C VAL A 613 -16.85 -11.06 -25.75
N VAL A 614 -17.30 -12.21 -26.22
CA VAL A 614 -18.60 -12.77 -25.84
C VAL A 614 -18.43 -13.96 -24.88
N PRO A 615 -19.47 -14.34 -24.11
CA PRO A 615 -19.41 -15.48 -23.20
C PRO A 615 -18.96 -16.80 -23.85
#